data_AF-H6N6C0-F1
#
_entry.id   AF-H6N6C0-F1
#
_cell.length_a   1.000
_cell.length_b   1.000
_cell.length_c   1.000
_cell.angle_alpha   90.00
_cell.angle_beta   90.00
_cell.angle_gamma   90.00
#
_symmetry.space_group_name_H-M   'P 1'
#
loop_
_entity.id
_entity.type
_entity.pdbx_description
1 polymer ?
#
loop_
_entity_poly.entity_id
_entity_poly.type
_entity_poly.pdbx_seq_one_letter_code
_entity_poly.pdbx_strand_id
1 'polypeptide(L)'
;MNGLVKNAALGFSISTAISGGVTKLALSGKEAPKSISKWIWDHYPEKRLLFIGWGGRHDGSTEAWQAAWKKYLSAYSGEGRNPFNVNLTNETNAPQAFMSECKKRFSVKVSSIEDERLVHVLEYCTRSTSVEDLIMTTSKSLVSSSDSSAWSELWNIYKKDNENKGSRKDEWGLLPPQGSADNSDALKNKCDSEKKVKTGSKTNRSFINVLKYCSK
;
A
#
# COMPACT_ATOMS: atom_id res chain seq x y z
N MET A 1 -51.33 -0.14 53.26
CA MET A 1 -51.03 1.18 52.66
C MET A 1 -50.10 0.96 51.47
N ASN A 2 -50.64 1.23 50.28
CA ASN A 2 -50.05 1.67 49.00
C ASN A 2 -48.57 1.35 48.70
N GLY A 3 -48.16 0.85 47.53
CA GLY A 3 -48.82 0.64 46.23
C GLY A 3 -47.84 -0.10 45.30
N LEU A 4 -48.30 -1.12 44.56
CA LEU A 4 -48.67 -1.06 43.15
C LEU A 4 -47.48 -0.92 42.16
N VAL A 5 -47.01 -2.09 41.72
CA VAL A 5 -46.48 -2.36 40.38
C VAL A 5 -47.38 -1.71 39.32
N LYS A 6 -46.80 -1.04 38.32
CA LYS A 6 -47.48 -0.82 37.03
C LYS A 6 -46.48 -0.62 35.89
N ASN A 7 -46.67 -1.46 34.90
CA ASN A 7 -46.03 -1.52 33.59
C ASN A 7 -46.09 -0.17 32.88
N ALA A 8 -44.96 0.30 32.33
CA ALA A 8 -44.96 1.37 31.36
C ALA A 8 -45.24 0.78 29.98
N ALA A 9 -46.49 0.93 29.54
CA ALA A 9 -46.90 0.72 28.17
C ALA A 9 -46.21 1.76 27.27
N LEU A 10 -45.57 1.30 26.20
CA LEU A 10 -45.12 2.13 25.09
C LEU A 10 -46.35 2.70 24.38
N GLY A 11 -46.72 3.92 24.73
CA GLY A 11 -47.70 4.70 24.00
C GLY A 11 -47.06 5.22 22.71
N PHE A 12 -47.40 4.61 21.57
CA PHE A 12 -47.16 5.21 20.26
C PHE A 12 -48.25 6.27 20.01
N SER A 13 -47.99 7.51 20.41
CA SER A 13 -48.73 8.66 19.89
C SER A 13 -48.11 9.07 18.55
N ILE A 14 -48.69 8.57 17.45
CA ILE A 14 -48.43 9.11 16.11
C ILE A 14 -49.19 10.43 16.03
N SER A 15 -48.46 11.55 16.11
CA SER A 15 -48.97 12.87 15.77
C SER A 15 -48.11 13.41 14.64
N THR A 16 -48.62 13.31 13.42
CA THR A 16 -48.06 13.95 12.23
C THR A 16 -48.36 15.44 12.25
N ALA A 17 -47.31 16.25 12.38
CA ALA A 17 -47.29 17.61 11.88
C ALA A 17 -45.99 17.79 11.09
N ILE A 18 -46.14 17.94 9.77
CA ILE A 18 -45.02 18.12 8.84
C ILE A 18 -44.72 19.63 8.79
N SER A 19 -43.64 20.04 9.44
CA SER A 19 -42.94 21.29 9.12
C SER A 19 -41.44 21.02 9.11
N GLY A 20 -40.86 21.11 7.91
CA GLY A 20 -39.43 21.05 7.55
C GLY A 20 -38.42 20.70 8.63
N GLY A 21 -37.88 19.48 8.56
CA GLY A 21 -36.72 19.09 9.35
C GLY A 21 -36.59 17.57 9.44
N VAL A 22 -36.12 16.93 8.37
CA VAL A 22 -35.77 15.50 8.42
C VAL A 22 -34.52 15.36 9.29
N THR A 23 -34.69 15.23 10.60
CA THR A 23 -33.62 14.69 11.46
C THR A 23 -33.42 13.24 11.04
N LYS A 24 -32.45 13.04 10.14
CA LYS A 24 -31.87 11.72 9.89
C LYS A 24 -31.44 11.19 11.26
N LEU A 25 -32.15 10.20 11.79
CA LEU A 25 -31.58 9.32 12.79
C LEU A 25 -30.27 8.82 12.20
N ALA A 26 -29.16 9.22 12.79
CA ALA A 26 -27.85 8.68 12.49
C ALA A 26 -27.83 7.24 12.98
N LEU A 27 -28.42 6.33 12.19
CA LEU A 27 -28.08 4.92 12.23
C LEU A 27 -26.57 4.87 12.04
N SER A 28 -25.87 4.41 13.07
CA SER A 28 -24.43 4.15 13.09
C SER A 28 -24.03 3.53 11.75
N GLY A 29 -23.47 4.37 10.87
CA GLY A 29 -23.42 4.10 9.44
C GLY A 29 -22.47 2.96 9.15
N LYS A 30 -23.01 1.78 8.83
CA LYS A 30 -22.20 0.75 8.16
C LYS A 30 -21.66 1.38 6.88
N GLU A 31 -20.34 1.47 6.73
CA GLU A 31 -19.73 1.96 5.51
C GLU A 31 -20.31 1.19 4.31
N ALA A 32 -20.63 1.91 3.23
CA ALA A 32 -21.12 1.26 2.03
C ALA A 32 -20.08 0.26 1.52
N PRO A 33 -20.49 -0.93 1.00
CA PRO A 33 -19.54 -1.92 0.51
C PRO A 33 -18.61 -1.35 -0.57
N LYS A 34 -17.30 -1.47 -0.35
CA LYS A 34 -16.23 -1.05 -1.27
C LYS A 34 -15.55 -2.29 -1.85
N SER A 35 -14.91 -2.18 -3.01
CA SER A 35 -14.07 -3.27 -3.53
C SER A 35 -12.92 -3.54 -2.57
N ILE A 36 -12.45 -4.78 -2.52
CA ILE A 36 -11.25 -5.16 -1.75
C ILE A 36 -10.05 -4.28 -2.16
N SER A 37 -9.90 -3.98 -3.45
CA SER A 37 -8.86 -3.08 -3.93
C SER A 37 -8.92 -1.70 -3.28
N LYS A 38 -10.12 -1.14 -3.12
CA LYS A 38 -10.33 0.15 -2.49
C LYS A 38 -10.11 0.10 -0.98
N TRP A 39 -10.55 -0.97 -0.32
CA TRP A 39 -10.24 -1.21 1.10
C TRP A 39 -8.74 -1.23 1.37
N ILE A 40 -7.98 -1.97 0.56
CA ILE A 40 -6.52 -2.06 0.71
C ILE A 40 -5.87 -0.69 0.52
N TRP A 41 -6.30 0.06 -0.49
CA TRP A 41 -5.79 1.40 -0.74
C TRP A 41 -6.07 2.38 0.41
N ASP A 42 -7.31 2.37 0.94
CA ASP A 42 -7.75 3.34 1.94
C ASP A 42 -7.18 3.04 3.34
N HIS A 43 -6.96 1.77 3.69
CA HIS A 43 -6.68 1.35 5.08
C HIS A 43 -5.31 0.69 5.30
N TYR A 44 -4.63 0.24 4.24
CA TYR A 44 -3.39 -0.52 4.33
C TYR A 44 -2.30 0.14 3.48
N PRO A 45 -1.82 1.34 3.86
CA PRO A 45 -0.85 2.09 3.07
C PRO A 45 0.47 1.33 2.86
N GLU A 46 0.80 0.37 3.71
CA GLU A 46 1.94 -0.54 3.65
C GLU A 46 1.75 -1.73 2.70
N LYS A 47 0.55 -1.90 2.13
CA LYS A 47 0.24 -2.97 1.17
C LYS A 47 -0.05 -2.43 -0.22
N ARG A 48 0.36 -3.21 -1.22
CA ARG A 48 -0.02 -3.01 -2.63
C ARG A 48 -0.51 -4.32 -3.21
N LEU A 49 -1.55 -4.24 -4.04
CA LEU A 49 -2.05 -5.38 -4.79
C LEU A 49 -0.96 -5.95 -5.69
N LEU A 50 -0.88 -7.27 -5.73
CA LEU A 50 0.04 -7.98 -6.60
C LEU A 50 -0.68 -8.32 -7.91
N PHE A 51 -0.38 -7.56 -8.96
CA PHE A 51 -1.00 -7.75 -10.28
C PHE A 51 -0.12 -8.61 -11.19
N ILE A 52 -0.78 -9.33 -12.10
CA ILE A 52 -0.08 -10.00 -13.21
C ILE A 52 0.59 -8.93 -14.08
N GLY A 53 1.87 -9.13 -14.43
CA GLY A 53 2.69 -8.12 -15.11
C GLY A 53 3.54 -7.27 -14.15
N TRP A 54 3.38 -7.42 -12.83
CA TRP A 54 4.28 -6.77 -11.87
C TRP A 54 5.74 -7.10 -12.18
N GLY A 55 6.62 -6.08 -12.11
CA GLY A 55 8.04 -6.24 -12.44
C GLY A 55 8.32 -6.60 -13.91
N GLY A 56 7.34 -6.39 -14.81
CA GLY A 56 7.46 -6.74 -16.23
C GLY A 56 7.37 -8.24 -16.51
N ARG A 57 6.87 -9.04 -15.55
CA ARG A 57 6.76 -10.50 -15.69
C ARG A 57 5.33 -11.00 -15.48
N HIS A 58 4.96 -11.99 -16.27
CA HIS A 58 3.60 -12.55 -16.31
C HIS A 58 3.53 -14.03 -15.88
N ASP A 59 4.67 -14.63 -15.55
CA ASP A 59 4.86 -16.06 -15.31
C ASP A 59 4.97 -16.42 -13.82
N GLY A 60 4.69 -15.47 -12.92
CA GLY A 60 4.79 -15.68 -11.47
C GLY A 60 6.22 -15.78 -10.93
N SER A 61 7.24 -15.46 -11.73
CA SER A 61 8.66 -15.58 -11.34
C SER A 61 9.23 -14.36 -10.59
N THR A 62 8.43 -13.34 -10.31
CA THR A 62 8.90 -12.24 -9.47
C THR A 62 9.01 -12.68 -8.02
N GLU A 63 9.99 -12.14 -7.29
CA GLU A 63 10.18 -12.42 -5.86
C GLU A 63 8.87 -12.27 -5.05
N ALA A 64 8.08 -11.23 -5.33
CA ALA A 64 6.81 -11.00 -4.64
C ALA A 64 5.77 -12.11 -4.91
N TRP A 65 5.66 -12.58 -6.15
CA TRP A 65 4.77 -13.68 -6.52
C TRP A 65 5.23 -15.00 -5.92
N GLN A 66 6.53 -15.30 -6.00
CA GLN A 66 7.11 -16.51 -5.39
C GLN A 66 6.92 -16.52 -3.87
N ALA A 67 7.13 -15.38 -3.20
CA ALA A 67 6.91 -15.24 -1.76
C ALA A 67 5.43 -15.44 -1.38
N ALA A 68 4.51 -14.83 -2.12
CA ALA A 68 3.08 -14.98 -1.90
C ALA A 68 2.62 -16.44 -2.09
N TRP A 69 3.08 -17.08 -3.17
CA TRP A 69 2.75 -18.48 -3.45
C TRP A 69 3.32 -19.44 -2.41
N LYS A 70 4.60 -19.28 -2.04
CA LYS A 70 5.23 -20.07 -0.98
C LYS A 70 4.47 -19.96 0.33
N LYS A 71 4.03 -18.74 0.68
CA LYS A 71 3.23 -18.49 1.88
C LYS A 71 1.86 -19.18 1.81
N TYR A 72 1.19 -19.12 0.66
CA TYR A 72 -0.09 -19.80 0.43
C TYR A 72 0.05 -21.32 0.51
N LEU A 73 1.05 -21.89 -0.18
CA LEU A 73 1.36 -23.32 -0.10
C LEU A 73 1.60 -23.76 1.34
N SER A 74 2.40 -23.00 2.10
CA SER A 74 2.73 -23.37 3.48
C SER A 74 1.50 -23.41 4.38
N ALA A 75 0.48 -22.59 4.09
CA ALA A 75 -0.74 -22.54 4.87
C ALA A 75 -1.73 -23.67 4.53
N TYR A 76 -1.76 -24.13 3.28
CA TYR A 76 -2.82 -25.05 2.81
C TYR A 76 -2.30 -26.41 2.29
N SER A 77 -0.99 -26.65 2.28
CA SER A 77 -0.43 -27.96 1.92
C SER A 77 -0.94 -29.05 2.86
N GLY A 78 -1.52 -30.10 2.29
CA GLY A 78 -2.12 -31.19 3.06
C GLY A 78 -3.56 -30.92 3.51
N GLU A 79 -4.08 -29.71 3.28
CA GLU A 79 -5.51 -29.46 3.44
C GLU A 79 -6.29 -29.97 2.23
N GLY A 80 -7.45 -30.59 2.47
CA GLY A 80 -8.32 -31.10 1.38
C GLY A 80 -8.97 -30.01 0.54
N ARG A 81 -8.87 -28.74 0.95
CA ARG A 81 -9.40 -27.56 0.26
C ARG A 81 -8.57 -26.34 0.60
N ASN A 82 -8.62 -25.31 -0.24
CA ASN A 82 -7.99 -24.03 0.02
C ASN A 82 -8.92 -22.87 -0.40
N PRO A 83 -8.79 -21.66 0.18
CA PRO A 83 -9.74 -20.57 -0.04
C PRO A 83 -9.86 -20.11 -1.50
N PHE A 84 -8.83 -20.32 -2.31
CA PHE A 84 -8.82 -19.95 -3.73
C PHE A 84 -9.20 -21.12 -4.64
N ASN A 85 -9.42 -22.32 -4.09
CA ASN A 85 -9.77 -23.53 -4.83
C ASN A 85 -8.82 -23.80 -6.02
N VAL A 86 -7.52 -23.59 -5.82
CA VAL A 86 -6.48 -23.84 -6.83
C VAL A 86 -5.72 -25.12 -6.51
N ASN A 87 -5.14 -25.75 -7.54
CA ASN A 87 -4.27 -26.90 -7.32
C ASN A 87 -2.97 -26.45 -6.62
N LEU A 88 -2.55 -27.19 -5.60
CA LEU A 88 -1.35 -26.90 -4.83
C LEU A 88 -0.17 -27.69 -5.41
N THR A 89 0.70 -27.01 -6.15
CA THR A 89 1.92 -27.58 -6.73
C THR A 89 3.15 -27.07 -5.99
N ASN A 90 4.18 -27.90 -5.83
CA ASN A 90 5.45 -27.50 -5.19
C ASN A 90 6.37 -26.66 -6.11
N GLU A 91 5.79 -25.94 -7.06
CA GLU A 91 6.54 -25.08 -7.97
C GLU A 91 6.99 -23.80 -7.26
N THR A 92 8.18 -23.32 -7.62
CA THR A 92 8.71 -22.06 -7.08
C THR A 92 7.91 -20.84 -7.57
N ASN A 93 7.53 -20.84 -8.85
CA ASN A 93 6.78 -19.74 -9.45
C ASN A 93 5.30 -19.83 -9.07
N ALA A 94 4.66 -18.68 -8.88
CA ALA A 94 3.22 -18.64 -8.62
C ALA A 94 2.45 -19.15 -9.84
N PRO A 95 1.60 -20.20 -9.71
CA PRO A 95 0.85 -20.71 -10.84
C PRO A 95 -0.16 -19.69 -11.37
N GLN A 96 -0.45 -19.75 -12.67
CA GLN A 96 -1.40 -18.85 -13.32
C GLN A 96 -2.80 -18.86 -12.67
N ALA A 97 -3.25 -20.03 -12.21
CA ALA A 97 -4.53 -20.17 -11.52
C ALA A 97 -4.56 -19.34 -10.22
N PHE A 98 -3.51 -19.44 -9.40
CA PHE A 98 -3.38 -18.66 -8.17
C PHE A 98 -3.36 -17.14 -8.44
N MET A 99 -2.52 -16.69 -9.38
CA MET A 99 -2.45 -15.26 -9.75
C MET A 99 -3.80 -14.74 -10.29
N SER A 100 -4.52 -15.56 -11.05
CA SER A 100 -5.83 -15.20 -11.60
C SER A 100 -6.89 -15.08 -10.50
N GLU A 101 -6.87 -15.94 -9.49
CA GLU A 101 -7.77 -15.84 -8.34
C GLU A 101 -7.53 -14.57 -7.52
N CYS A 102 -6.27 -14.18 -7.31
CA CYS A 102 -5.95 -12.88 -6.73
C CYS A 102 -6.61 -11.74 -7.53
N LYS A 103 -6.41 -11.73 -8.85
CA LYS A 103 -6.99 -10.70 -9.73
C LYS A 103 -8.52 -10.62 -9.63
N LYS A 104 -9.21 -11.76 -9.64
CA LYS A 104 -10.68 -11.82 -9.56
C LYS A 104 -11.19 -11.20 -8.25
N ARG A 105 -10.50 -11.46 -7.14
CA ARG A 105 -10.93 -11.02 -5.81
C ARG A 105 -10.78 -9.53 -5.57
N PHE A 106 -9.87 -8.84 -6.27
CA PHE A 106 -9.66 -7.40 -6.11
C PHE A 106 -10.93 -6.56 -6.32
N SER A 107 -11.85 -7.02 -7.18
CA SER A 107 -13.11 -6.33 -7.49
C SER A 107 -14.28 -6.72 -6.59
N VAL A 108 -14.13 -7.74 -5.74
CA VAL A 108 -15.20 -8.20 -4.84
C VAL A 108 -15.50 -7.10 -3.83
N LYS A 109 -16.79 -6.79 -3.65
CA LYS A 109 -17.23 -5.80 -2.66
C LYS A 109 -17.41 -6.44 -1.29
N VAL A 110 -16.86 -5.80 -0.26
CA VAL A 110 -16.94 -6.20 1.14
C VAL A 110 -17.32 -4.99 1.99
N SER A 111 -17.99 -5.25 3.12
CA SER A 111 -18.52 -4.19 4.01
C SER A 111 -17.74 -4.01 5.30
N SER A 112 -16.73 -4.84 5.58
CA SER A 112 -15.88 -4.66 6.76
C SER A 112 -14.46 -5.18 6.53
N ILE A 113 -13.55 -4.74 7.40
CA ILE A 113 -12.13 -5.12 7.35
C ILE A 113 -11.88 -6.57 7.77
N GLU A 114 -12.81 -7.15 8.52
CA GLU A 114 -12.78 -8.53 9.00
C GLU A 114 -13.34 -9.54 7.98
N ASP A 115 -13.82 -9.09 6.82
CA ASP A 115 -14.30 -10.00 5.77
C ASP A 115 -13.18 -10.95 5.35
N GLU A 116 -13.41 -12.25 5.49
CA GLU A 116 -12.42 -13.31 5.23
C GLU A 116 -11.81 -13.19 3.82
N ARG A 117 -12.58 -12.70 2.84
CA ARG A 117 -12.08 -12.50 1.47
C ARG A 117 -11.05 -11.38 1.41
N LEU A 118 -11.25 -10.29 2.16
CA LEU A 118 -10.28 -9.21 2.29
C LEU A 118 -9.04 -9.68 3.04
N VAL A 119 -9.22 -10.42 4.14
CA VAL A 119 -8.10 -10.99 4.91
C VAL A 119 -7.23 -11.89 4.02
N HIS A 120 -7.83 -12.79 3.24
CA HIS A 120 -7.07 -13.64 2.32
C HIS A 120 -6.36 -12.86 1.21
N VAL A 121 -7.00 -11.82 0.66
CA VAL A 121 -6.34 -10.98 -0.36
C VAL A 121 -5.17 -10.22 0.25
N LEU A 122 -5.34 -9.62 1.44
CA LEU A 122 -4.27 -8.96 2.17
C LEU A 122 -3.09 -9.91 2.41
N GLU A 123 -3.38 -11.16 2.74
CA GLU A 123 -2.35 -12.11 3.15
C GLU A 123 -1.57 -12.72 1.98
N TYR A 124 -2.25 -13.02 0.87
CA TYR A 124 -1.69 -13.84 -0.22
C TYR A 124 -1.69 -13.16 -1.59
N CYS A 125 -2.31 -11.98 -1.72
CA CYS A 125 -2.42 -11.26 -2.99
C CYS A 125 -1.92 -9.83 -2.90
N THR A 126 -1.16 -9.49 -1.85
CA THR A 126 -0.48 -8.21 -1.72
C THR A 126 1.02 -8.39 -1.50
N ARG A 127 1.76 -7.32 -1.78
CA ARG A 127 3.15 -7.14 -1.39
C ARG A 127 3.29 -5.89 -0.53
N SER A 128 4.44 -5.74 0.12
CA SER A 128 4.77 -4.51 0.81
C SER A 128 4.92 -3.34 -0.18
N THR A 129 4.36 -2.20 0.17
CA THR A 129 4.57 -0.92 -0.52
C THR A 129 6.05 -0.54 -0.51
N SER A 130 6.63 -0.20 -1.66
CA SER A 130 7.95 0.43 -1.76
C SER A 130 7.83 1.95 -1.76
N VAL A 131 8.93 2.65 -1.48
CA VAL A 131 9.02 4.10 -1.66
C VAL A 131 8.63 4.51 -3.08
N GLU A 132 9.07 3.79 -4.12
CA GLU A 132 8.67 4.06 -5.51
C GLU A 132 7.14 4.04 -5.69
N ASP A 133 6.43 3.11 -5.04
CA ASP A 133 4.97 3.05 -5.08
C ASP A 133 4.35 4.29 -4.45
N LEU A 134 4.93 4.77 -3.35
CA LEU A 134 4.47 6.00 -2.68
C LEU A 134 4.71 7.23 -3.56
N ILE A 135 5.85 7.33 -4.24
CA ILE A 135 6.15 8.45 -5.15
C ILE A 135 5.12 8.50 -6.28
N MET A 136 4.74 7.36 -6.85
CA MET A 136 3.70 7.28 -7.89
C MET A 136 2.31 7.74 -7.41
N THR A 137 2.09 7.87 -6.09
CA THR A 137 0.86 8.46 -5.53
C THR A 137 0.91 9.98 -5.38
N THR A 138 2.05 10.59 -5.72
CA THR A 138 2.25 12.05 -5.66
C THR A 138 2.16 12.66 -7.06
N SER A 139 2.30 13.99 -7.16
CA SER A 139 2.41 14.68 -8.44
C SER A 139 3.80 14.60 -9.07
N LYS A 140 4.78 13.99 -8.39
CA LYS A 140 6.17 13.87 -8.85
C LYS A 140 6.41 12.52 -9.50
N SER A 141 7.43 12.48 -10.37
CA SER A 141 7.88 11.27 -11.05
C SER A 141 9.36 11.02 -10.79
N LEU A 142 9.75 9.74 -10.64
CA LEU A 142 11.16 9.38 -10.51
C LEU A 142 11.92 9.79 -11.77
N VAL A 143 13.09 10.40 -11.59
CA VAL A 143 13.94 10.82 -12.72
C VAL A 143 14.50 9.59 -13.44
N SER A 144 14.42 9.61 -14.77
CA SER A 144 15.03 8.57 -15.61
C SER A 144 16.55 8.57 -15.45
N SER A 145 17.19 7.40 -15.41
CA SER A 145 18.65 7.30 -15.34
C SER A 145 19.37 8.00 -16.50
N SER A 146 18.70 8.17 -17.65
CA SER A 146 19.22 8.85 -18.85
C SER A 146 19.11 10.38 -18.81
N ASP A 147 18.38 10.97 -17.85
CA ASP A 147 18.15 12.42 -17.79
C ASP A 147 19.27 13.13 -17.02
N SER A 148 20.44 13.26 -17.65
CA SER A 148 21.63 13.85 -17.04
C SER A 148 21.43 15.27 -16.50
N SER A 149 20.60 16.07 -17.19
CA SER A 149 20.27 17.44 -16.77
C SER A 149 19.52 17.44 -15.44
N ALA A 150 18.45 16.65 -15.32
CA ALA A 150 17.69 16.55 -14.08
C ALA A 150 18.54 15.99 -12.93
N TRP A 151 19.43 15.03 -13.20
CA TRP A 151 20.35 14.52 -12.18
C TRP A 151 21.38 15.56 -11.71
N SER A 152 21.87 16.40 -12.62
CA SER A 152 22.77 17.51 -12.25
C SER A 152 22.05 18.53 -11.35
N GLU A 153 20.80 18.87 -11.66
CA GLU A 153 19.96 19.75 -10.83
C GLU A 153 19.71 19.16 -9.44
N LEU A 154 19.28 17.89 -9.37
CA LEU A 154 19.05 17.20 -8.10
C LEU A 154 20.33 17.07 -7.26
N TRP A 155 21.50 16.86 -7.89
CA TRP A 155 22.78 16.88 -7.20
C TRP A 155 23.10 18.25 -6.61
N ASN A 156 22.82 19.33 -7.33
CA ASN A 156 23.00 20.68 -6.81
C ASN A 156 22.08 20.97 -5.62
N ILE A 157 20.82 20.53 -5.68
CA ILE A 157 19.88 20.61 -4.55
C ILE A 157 20.44 19.84 -3.35
N TYR A 158 20.85 18.58 -3.56
CA TYR A 158 21.43 17.73 -2.52
C TYR A 158 22.65 18.40 -1.85
N LYS A 159 23.59 18.93 -2.64
CA LYS A 159 24.76 19.65 -2.11
C LYS A 159 24.35 20.84 -1.25
N LYS A 160 23.45 21.69 -1.76
CA LYS A 160 22.98 22.89 -1.07
C LYS A 160 22.35 22.55 0.29
N ASP A 161 21.50 21.54 0.34
CA ASP A 161 20.85 21.10 1.59
C ASP A 161 21.83 20.52 2.63
N ASN A 162 23.05 20.18 2.20
CA ASN A 162 24.07 19.59 3.05
C ASN A 162 25.34 20.45 3.12
N GLU A 163 25.35 21.68 2.62
CA GLU A 163 26.55 22.52 2.49
C GLU A 163 27.25 22.80 3.83
N ASN A 164 26.47 22.87 4.91
CA ASN A 164 26.97 23.09 6.27
C ASN A 164 27.44 21.81 6.97
N LYS A 165 27.37 20.65 6.29
CA LYS A 165 27.79 19.37 6.83
C LYS A 165 29.21 19.06 6.37
N GLY A 166 30.00 18.49 7.28
CA GLY A 166 31.32 17.97 6.92
C GLY A 166 31.23 16.83 5.92
N SER A 167 32.36 16.52 5.26
CA SER A 167 32.44 15.40 4.30
C SER A 167 31.88 14.10 4.88
N ARG A 168 31.06 13.41 4.08
CA ARG A 168 30.35 12.17 4.44
C ARG A 168 29.46 12.25 5.69
N LYS A 169 29.18 13.44 6.22
CA LYS A 169 28.26 13.66 7.34
C LYS A 169 26.84 14.01 6.89
N ASP A 170 26.63 14.09 5.58
CA ASP A 170 25.31 14.18 4.98
C ASP A 170 24.54 12.87 5.10
N GLU A 171 23.24 12.94 4.84
CA GLU A 171 22.32 11.83 5.11
C GLU A 171 22.68 10.53 4.39
N TRP A 172 23.22 10.65 3.19
CA TRP A 172 23.63 9.51 2.38
C TRP A 172 25.15 9.35 2.27
N GLY A 173 25.93 10.16 2.99
CA GLY A 173 27.40 10.12 2.96
C GLY A 173 28.02 10.39 1.59
N LEU A 174 27.33 11.14 0.72
CA LEU A 174 27.71 11.41 -0.67
C LEU A 174 28.60 12.64 -0.82
N LEU A 175 28.70 13.50 0.19
CA LEU A 175 29.51 14.71 0.10
C LEU A 175 31.02 14.38 0.01
N PRO A 176 31.72 14.87 -1.01
CA PRO A 176 33.15 14.60 -1.18
C PRO A 176 33.99 15.32 -0.11
N PRO A 177 35.17 14.76 0.24
CA PRO A 177 36.17 15.47 1.04
C PRO A 177 36.86 16.53 0.18
N GLN A 178 36.32 17.75 0.18
CA GLN A 178 36.78 18.95 -0.57
C GLN A 178 36.49 18.94 -2.09
N GLY A 179 35.91 20.04 -2.59
CA GLY A 179 35.96 20.44 -4.01
C GLY A 179 35.07 19.68 -5.01
N SER A 180 33.91 20.30 -5.31
CA SER A 180 33.13 20.33 -6.58
C SER A 180 32.91 19.09 -7.48
N ALA A 181 33.40 17.89 -7.18
CA ALA A 181 33.22 16.75 -8.07
C ALA A 181 31.72 16.45 -8.26
N ASP A 182 31.30 16.27 -9.52
CA ASP A 182 29.98 15.75 -9.82
C ASP A 182 29.90 14.31 -9.31
N ASN A 183 29.00 14.08 -8.34
CA ASN A 183 28.76 12.76 -7.76
C ASN A 183 27.31 12.32 -8.05
N SER A 184 26.75 12.81 -9.16
CA SER A 184 25.39 12.48 -9.61
C SER A 184 25.20 10.98 -9.81
N ASP A 185 26.24 10.23 -10.18
CA ASP A 185 26.14 8.77 -10.30
C ASP A 185 26.00 8.07 -8.94
N ALA A 186 26.69 8.53 -7.89
CA ALA A 186 26.47 7.98 -6.56
C ALA A 186 25.08 8.36 -6.02
N LEU A 187 24.59 9.56 -6.37
CA LEU A 187 23.21 9.96 -6.07
C LEU A 187 22.20 9.02 -6.77
N LYS A 188 22.36 8.74 -8.07
CA LYS A 188 21.53 7.79 -8.83
C LYS A 188 21.51 6.43 -8.18
N ASN A 189 22.68 5.88 -7.87
CA ASN A 189 22.80 4.56 -7.24
C ASN A 189 22.12 4.53 -5.87
N LYS A 190 22.24 5.60 -5.10
CA LYS A 190 21.55 5.73 -3.82
C LYS A 190 20.04 5.77 -4.00
N CYS A 191 19.54 6.59 -4.93
CA CYS A 191 18.13 6.62 -5.31
C CYS A 191 17.59 5.24 -5.72
N ASP A 192 18.35 4.46 -6.49
CA ASP A 192 17.95 3.11 -6.91
C ASP A 192 17.80 2.12 -5.75
N SER A 193 18.58 2.30 -4.67
CA SER A 193 18.43 1.52 -3.44
C SER A 193 17.26 2.03 -2.58
N GLU A 194 17.18 3.33 -2.36
CA GLU A 194 16.20 3.96 -1.47
C GLU A 194 14.76 3.83 -2.01
N LYS A 195 14.56 3.89 -3.34
CA LYS A 195 13.23 3.72 -3.94
C LYS A 195 12.65 2.32 -3.71
N LYS A 196 13.49 1.32 -3.46
CA LYS A 196 13.08 -0.07 -3.20
C LYS A 196 12.73 -0.34 -1.74
N VAL A 197 13.09 0.56 -0.81
CA VAL A 197 12.80 0.45 0.62
C VAL A 197 11.30 0.23 0.83
N LYS A 198 10.95 -0.76 1.65
CA LYS A 198 9.56 -1.12 1.93
C LYS A 198 9.02 -0.28 3.08
N THR A 199 7.98 0.50 2.81
CA THR A 199 7.31 1.38 3.78
C THR A 199 5.95 1.82 3.24
N GLY A 200 4.95 1.87 4.11
CA GLY A 200 3.68 2.58 3.85
C GLY A 200 3.69 4.04 4.34
N SER A 201 4.74 4.45 5.06
CA SER A 201 4.79 5.76 5.71
C SER A 201 5.42 6.82 4.81
N LYS A 202 4.69 7.93 4.61
CA LYS A 202 5.19 9.17 3.97
C LYS A 202 6.08 10.02 4.89
N THR A 203 6.23 9.64 6.16
CA THR A 203 7.22 10.25 7.07
C THR A 203 8.52 9.45 7.12
N ASN A 204 8.58 8.29 6.45
CA ASN A 204 9.80 7.52 6.34
C ASN A 204 10.88 8.34 5.60
N ARG A 205 12.11 8.29 6.12
CA ARG A 205 13.21 9.10 5.62
C ARG A 205 13.58 8.79 4.18
N SER A 206 13.53 7.52 3.77
CA SER A 206 13.74 7.11 2.38
C SER A 206 12.69 7.73 1.46
N PHE A 207 11.41 7.78 1.87
CA PHE A 207 10.38 8.46 1.08
C PHE A 207 10.66 9.95 0.93
N ILE A 208 10.92 10.66 2.04
CA ILE A 208 11.20 12.10 2.04
C ILE A 208 12.39 12.41 1.13
N ASN A 209 13.49 11.65 1.29
CA ASN A 209 14.70 11.89 0.52
C ASN A 209 14.54 11.50 -0.95
N VAL A 210 13.86 10.41 -1.29
CA VAL A 210 13.61 10.03 -2.69
C VAL A 210 12.70 11.05 -3.38
N LEU A 211 11.67 11.51 -2.69
CA LEU A 211 10.79 12.57 -3.21
C LEU A 211 11.57 13.85 -3.48
N LYS A 212 12.54 14.19 -2.64
CA LYS A 212 13.32 15.43 -2.79
C LYS A 212 14.47 15.31 -3.78
N TYR A 213 15.20 14.20 -3.77
CA TYR A 213 16.51 14.07 -4.43
C TYR A 213 16.53 13.08 -5.60
N CYS A 214 15.41 12.44 -5.91
CA CYS A 214 15.32 11.44 -6.98
C CYS A 214 14.11 11.64 -7.91
N SER A 215 13.32 12.71 -7.71
CA SER A 215 12.07 12.91 -8.43
C SER A 215 11.85 14.37 -8.84
N LYS A 216 11.20 14.55 -9.99
CA LYS A 216 10.82 15.85 -10.54
C LYS A 216 9.31 15.99 -10.56
#